data_AF-A0A849GZG5-F1
#
_entry.id   AF-A0A849GZG5-F1
#
_cell.length_a   1.000
_cell.length_b   1.000
_cell.length_c   1.000
_cell.angle_alpha   90.00
_cell.angle_beta   90.00
_cell.angle_gamma   90.00
#
_symmetry.space_group_name_H-M   'P 1'
#
loop_
_entity.id
_entity.type
_entity.pdbx_description
1 polymer ?
#
loop_
_entity_poly.entity_id
_entity_poly.type
_entity_poly.pdbx_seq_one_letter_code
_entity_poly.pdbx_strand_id
1 'polypeptide(L)'
;RSPEKSQLDLLQTYDATGIQSFLKLRLPASVPYLFTSLKIGIAAALVGTIVGELPTGAISGLGARILIGDQFGTPLAIWSALFAAAILAGILVTLLDVAQRMALKRMGMQA
;
A
#
# COMPACT_ATOMS: atom_id res chain seq x y z
N ARG A 1 -11.83 6.05 11.29
CA ARG A 1 -13.13 6.27 11.96
C ARG A 1 -12.97 5.76 13.38
N SER A 2 -13.19 6.60 14.39
CA SER A 2 -13.07 6.23 15.80
C SER A 2 -14.07 5.11 16.14
N PRO A 3 -13.74 4.14 17.01
CA PRO A 3 -14.70 3.13 17.45
C PRO A 3 -15.93 3.78 18.09
N GLU A 4 -17.13 3.26 17.83
CA GLU A 4 -18.35 3.77 18.47
C GLU A 4 -18.34 3.50 19.98
N LYS A 5 -18.90 4.44 20.74
CA LYS A 5 -18.93 4.41 22.21
C LYS A 5 -19.55 3.13 22.78
N SER A 6 -20.49 2.52 22.06
CA SER A 6 -21.14 1.25 22.44
C SER A 6 -20.16 0.07 22.57
N GLN A 7 -19.08 0.05 21.78
CA GLN A 7 -18.06 -1.00 21.84
C GLN A 7 -17.07 -0.80 23.00
N LEU A 8 -16.87 0.45 23.44
CA LEU A 8 -16.03 0.79 24.59
C LEU A 8 -16.76 0.50 25.91
N ASP A 9 -18.07 0.76 25.97
CA ASP A 9 -18.90 0.47 27.15
C ASP A 9 -19.04 -1.04 27.41
N LEU A 10 -19.07 -1.85 26.34
CA LEU A 10 -19.02 -3.31 26.46
C LEU A 10 -17.68 -3.81 27.00
N LEU A 11 -16.56 -3.21 26.59
CA LEU A 11 -15.24 -3.59 27.11
C LEU A 11 -15.03 -3.19 28.58
N GLN A 12 -15.62 -2.09 29.03
CA GLN A 12 -15.61 -1.69 30.44
C GLN A 12 -16.44 -2.65 31.31
N THR A 13 -17.48 -3.27 30.75
CA THR A 13 -18.29 -4.29 31.45
C THR A 13 -17.53 -5.62 31.63
N TYR A 14 -16.53 -5.90 30.79
CA TYR A 14 -15.77 -7.16 30.78
C TYR A 14 -14.41 -7.11 31.50
N ASP A 15 -14.10 -6.04 32.23
CA ASP A 15 -12.85 -5.88 33.01
C ASP A 15 -11.57 -6.11 32.17
N ALA A 16 -11.61 -5.69 30.90
CA ALA A 16 -10.52 -5.94 29.95
C ALA A 16 -9.33 -4.99 30.22
N THR A 17 -8.18 -5.56 30.58
CA THR A 17 -6.92 -4.83 30.78
C THR A 17 -6.56 -4.02 29.51
N GLY A 18 -5.98 -2.82 29.66
CA GLY A 18 -5.72 -1.90 28.53
C GLY A 18 -4.94 -2.49 27.34
N ILE A 19 -4.09 -3.50 27.57
CA ILE A 19 -3.37 -4.23 26.53
C ILE A 19 -4.29 -5.19 25.75
N GLN A 20 -5.27 -5.82 26.43
CA GLN A 20 -6.24 -6.69 25.77
C GLN A 20 -7.21 -5.88 24.89
N SER A 21 -7.65 -4.70 25.34
CA SER A 21 -8.49 -3.82 24.49
C SER A 21 -7.72 -3.29 23.28
N PHE A 22 -6.42 -2.99 23.45
CA PHE A 22 -5.55 -2.58 22.35
C PHE A 22 -5.37 -3.70 21.32
N LEU A 23 -4.98 -4.90 21.75
CA LEU A 23 -4.68 -6.03 20.86
C LEU A 23 -5.93 -6.67 20.23
N LYS A 24 -7.06 -6.73 20.94
CA LYS A 24 -8.28 -7.41 20.45
C LYS A 24 -9.33 -6.48 19.85
N LEU A 25 -9.34 -5.18 20.18
CA LEU A 25 -10.36 -4.26 19.66
C LEU A 25 -9.76 -3.18 18.76
N ARG A 26 -8.68 -2.51 19.19
CA ARG A 26 -8.12 -1.37 18.44
C ARG A 26 -7.22 -1.81 17.29
N LEU A 27 -6.45 -2.88 17.47
CA LEU A 27 -5.54 -3.42 16.47
C LEU A 27 -6.31 -3.99 15.27
N PRO A 28 -7.34 -4.84 15.43
CA PRO A 28 -8.12 -5.34 14.30
C PRO A 28 -8.88 -4.21 13.59
N ALA A 29 -9.50 -3.29 14.34
CA ALA A 29 -10.23 -2.16 13.75
C ALA A 29 -9.33 -1.19 12.94
N SER A 30 -8.03 -1.11 13.25
CA SER A 30 -7.09 -0.22 12.55
C SER A 30 -6.40 -0.87 11.35
N VAL A 31 -6.40 -2.20 11.27
CA VAL A 31 -5.75 -2.97 10.20
C VAL A 31 -6.26 -2.60 8.80
N PRO A 32 -7.58 -2.50 8.53
CA PRO A 32 -8.07 -2.03 7.23
C PRO A 32 -7.57 -0.64 6.83
N TYR A 33 -7.47 0.26 7.81
CA TYR A 33 -6.99 1.63 7.58
C TYR A 33 -5.49 1.67 7.29
N LEU A 34 -4.71 0.84 7.97
CA LEU A 34 -3.29 0.69 7.70
C LEU A 34 -3.06 0.20 6.26
N PHE A 35 -3.75 -0.87 5.84
CA PHE A 35 -3.64 -1.36 4.46
C PHE A 35 -4.10 -0.35 3.41
N THR A 36 -5.15 0.43 3.71
CA THR A 36 -5.61 1.53 2.84
C THR A 36 -4.51 2.59 2.67
N SER A 37 -3.88 3.02 3.76
CA SER A 37 -2.78 3.99 3.71
C SER A 37 -1.56 3.44 2.97
N LEU A 38 -1.26 2.14 3.14
CA LEU A 38 -0.12 1.49 2.51
C LEU A 38 -0.30 1.41 0.98
N LYS A 39 -1.52 1.16 0.50
CA LYS A 39 -1.84 1.21 -0.95
C LYS A 39 -1.61 2.59 -1.55
N ILE A 40 -1.99 3.65 -0.83
CA ILE A 40 -1.72 5.03 -1.26
C ILE A 40 -0.20 5.30 -1.24
N GLY A 41 0.50 4.78 -0.23
CA GLY A 41 1.96 4.88 -0.10
C GLY A 41 2.72 4.22 -1.25
N ILE A 42 2.22 3.13 -1.83
CA ILE A 42 2.83 2.50 -3.02
C ILE A 42 2.93 3.51 -4.18
N ALA A 43 1.86 4.26 -4.46
CA ALA A 43 1.87 5.24 -5.53
C ALA A 43 2.93 6.33 -5.29
N ALA A 44 3.02 6.84 -4.07
CA ALA A 44 4.01 7.85 -3.69
C ALA A 44 5.46 7.32 -3.78
N ALA A 45 5.68 6.08 -3.31
CA ALA A 45 6.97 5.42 -3.38
C ALA A 45 7.41 5.18 -4.83
N LEU A 46 6.50 4.72 -5.70
CA LEU A 46 6.80 4.47 -7.11
C LEU A 46 7.20 5.76 -7.83
N VAL A 47 6.46 6.85 -7.61
CA VAL A 47 6.79 8.17 -8.16
C VAL A 47 8.13 8.65 -7.61
N GLY A 48 8.37 8.51 -6.32
CA GLY A 48 9.64 8.87 -5.68
C GLY A 48 10.83 8.10 -6.25
N THR A 49 10.69 6.79 -6.50
CA THR A 49 11.72 5.97 -7.13
C THR A 49 11.97 6.40 -8.57
N ILE A 50 10.93 6.59 -9.39
CA ILE A 50 11.07 7.01 -10.79
C ILE A 50 11.76 8.38 -10.88
N VAL A 51 11.34 9.35 -10.06
CA VAL A 51 11.96 10.69 -10.02
C VAL A 51 13.39 10.63 -9.48
N GLY A 52 13.64 9.80 -8.46
CA GLY A 52 14.97 9.60 -7.87
C GLY A 52 15.95 8.84 -8.78
N GLU A 53 15.46 8.10 -9.77
CA GLU A 53 16.29 7.43 -10.79
C GLU A 53 16.82 8.41 -11.86
N LEU A 54 16.22 9.58 -12.05
CA LEU A 54 16.61 10.53 -13.10
C LEU A 54 18.01 11.17 -12.88
N PRO A 55 18.40 11.60 -11.66
CA PRO A 55 19.70 12.23 -11.42
C PRO A 55 20.87 11.24 -11.35
N THR A 56 20.60 9.94 -11.18
CA THR A 56 21.65 8.93 -10.95
C THR A 56 22.37 8.51 -12.23
N GLY A 57 21.93 8.96 -13.41
CA GLY A 57 22.56 8.61 -14.69
C GLY A 57 22.50 7.12 -15.02
N ALA A 58 21.59 6.37 -14.36
CA ALA A 58 21.47 4.94 -14.55
C ALA A 58 21.00 4.62 -15.97
N ILE A 59 21.73 3.72 -16.66
CA ILE A 59 21.37 3.21 -17.99
C ILE A 59 20.26 2.12 -17.88
N SER A 60 19.90 1.72 -16.65
CA SER A 60 18.87 0.73 -16.35
C SER A 60 17.96 1.23 -15.23
N GLY A 61 16.67 1.35 -15.54
CA GLY A 61 15.61 1.83 -14.65
C GLY A 61 14.35 2.14 -15.47
N LEU A 62 13.18 2.18 -14.83
CA LEU A 62 11.93 2.52 -15.52
C LEU A 62 11.96 4.01 -15.93
N GLY A 63 12.48 4.89 -15.06
CA GLY A 63 12.67 6.32 -15.38
C GLY A 63 13.74 6.56 -16.44
N ALA A 64 14.84 5.80 -16.38
CA ALA A 64 15.92 5.85 -17.36
C ALA A 64 15.46 5.43 -18.77
N ARG A 65 14.63 4.38 -18.88
CA ARG A 65 14.07 3.94 -20.18
C ARG A 65 13.11 4.95 -20.79
N ILE A 66 12.37 5.70 -19.98
CA ILE A 66 11.55 6.83 -20.44
C ILE A 66 12.46 7.93 -21.00
N LEU A 67 13.52 8.30 -20.29
CA LEU A 67 14.45 9.35 -20.72
C LEU A 67 15.24 8.98 -21.99
N ILE A 68 15.69 7.73 -22.10
CA ILE A 68 16.36 7.21 -23.31
C ILE A 68 15.36 7.15 -24.48
N GLY A 69 14.11 6.73 -24.24
CA GLY A 69 13.07 6.73 -25.26
C GLY A 69 12.77 8.13 -25.83
N ASP A 70 12.82 9.15 -24.96
CA ASP A 70 12.68 10.56 -25.32
C ASP A 70 13.90 11.07 -26.11
N GLN A 71 15.13 10.81 -25.63
CA GLN A 71 16.37 11.25 -26.30
C GLN A 71 16.59 10.62 -27.69
N PHE A 72 16.19 9.36 -27.89
CA PHE A 72 16.41 8.64 -29.15
C PHE A 72 15.17 8.60 -30.05
N GLY A 73 14.09 9.31 -29.71
CA GLY A 73 12.88 9.38 -30.53
C GLY A 73 12.21 8.01 -30.74
N THR A 74 12.23 7.15 -29.72
CA THR A 74 11.58 5.83 -29.75
C THR A 74 10.37 5.82 -28.80
N PRO A 75 9.18 6.26 -29.26
CA PRO A 75 7.96 6.28 -28.45
C PRO A 75 7.66 4.93 -27.81
N LEU A 76 8.01 3.85 -28.51
CA LEU A 76 7.82 2.48 -28.05
C LEU A 76 8.53 2.20 -26.72
N ALA A 77 9.72 2.76 -26.49
CA ALA A 77 10.46 2.59 -25.24
C ALA A 77 9.78 3.29 -24.07
N ILE A 78 9.29 4.52 -24.28
CA ILE A 78 8.55 5.31 -23.29
C ILE A 78 7.28 4.56 -22.87
N TRP A 79 6.47 4.15 -23.84
CA TRP A 79 5.22 3.43 -23.58
C TRP A 79 5.48 2.08 -22.91
N SER A 80 6.52 1.34 -23.31
CA SER A 80 6.87 0.07 -22.67
C SER A 80 7.24 0.22 -21.19
N ALA A 81 7.99 1.26 -20.85
CA ALA A 81 8.37 1.57 -19.48
C ALA A 81 7.16 2.02 -18.65
N LEU A 82 6.27 2.82 -19.23
CA LEU A 82 5.03 3.24 -18.58
C LEU A 82 4.11 2.05 -18.28
N PHE A 83 3.89 1.16 -19.25
CA PHE A 83 3.11 -0.05 -19.04
C PHE A 83 3.76 -0.99 -18.02
N ALA A 84 5.08 -1.16 -18.05
CA ALA A 84 5.80 -1.96 -17.06
C ALA A 84 5.65 -1.38 -15.64
N ALA A 85 5.74 -0.06 -15.48
CA ALA A 85 5.52 0.61 -14.20
C ALA A 85 4.06 0.44 -13.70
N ALA A 86 3.08 0.57 -14.61
CA ALA A 86 1.67 0.39 -14.29
C ALA A 86 1.36 -1.07 -13.86
N ILE A 87 1.92 -2.06 -14.57
CA ILE A 87 1.77 -3.47 -14.21
C ILE A 87 2.41 -3.75 -12.85
N LEU A 88 3.62 -3.24 -12.60
CA LEU A 88 4.30 -3.41 -11.32
C LEU A 88 3.49 -2.80 -10.16
N ALA A 89 2.96 -1.59 -10.35
CA ALA A 89 2.08 -0.96 -9.36
C ALA A 89 0.82 -1.80 -9.10
N GLY A 90 0.18 -2.30 -10.16
CA GLY A 90 -0.97 -3.20 -10.05
C GLY A 90 -0.65 -4.48 -9.28
N ILE A 91 0.50 -5.10 -9.54
CA ILE A 91 0.97 -6.29 -8.81
C ILE A 91 1.18 -5.98 -7.32
N LEU A 92 1.83 -4.86 -7.00
CA LEU A 92 2.07 -4.48 -5.60
C LEU A 92 0.77 -4.19 -4.84
N VAL A 93 -0.18 -3.49 -5.47
CA VAL A 93 -1.48 -3.19 -4.86
C VAL A 93 -2.30 -4.46 -4.67
N THR A 94 -2.34 -5.35 -5.67
CA THR A 94 -3.05 -6.64 -5.57
C THR A 94 -2.45 -7.56 -4.51
N LEU A 95 -1.12 -7.60 -4.37
CA LEU A 95 -0.46 -8.32 -3.28
C LEU A 95 -0.87 -7.77 -1.91
N LEU A 96 -0.92 -6.45 -1.75
CA LEU A 96 -1.43 -5.84 -0.51
C LEU A 96 -2.90 -6.15 -0.27
N ASP A 97 -3.72 -6.21 -1.30
CA ASP A 97 -5.13 -6.59 -1.20
C ASP A 97 -5.29 -8.03 -0.70
N VAL A 98 -4.51 -8.96 -1.24
CA VAL A 98 -4.50 -10.36 -0.79
C VAL A 98 -4.00 -10.45 0.65
N ALA A 99 -2.93 -9.73 1.00
CA ALA A 99 -2.42 -9.68 2.36
C ALA A 99 -3.45 -9.09 3.35
N GLN A 100 -4.14 -8.02 2.96
CA GLN A 100 -5.23 -7.41 3.72
C GLN A 100 -6.35 -8.43 3.96
N ARG A 101 -6.84 -9.10 2.90
CA ARG A 101 -7.89 -10.11 3.03
C ARG A 101 -7.47 -11.28 3.92
N MET A 102 -6.22 -11.73 3.82
CA MET A 102 -5.69 -12.79 4.67
C MET A 102 -5.58 -12.36 6.14
N ALA A 103 -5.12 -11.13 6.40
CA ALA A 103 -5.04 -10.56 7.74
C ALA A 103 -6.44 -10.41 8.37
N LEU A 104 -7.43 -9.90 7.63
CA LEU A 104 -8.80 -9.77 8.09
C LEU A 104 -9.45 -11.13 8.35
N LYS A 105 -9.24 -12.10 7.45
CA LYS A 105 -9.71 -13.49 7.62
C LYS A 105 -9.10 -14.15 8.87
N ARG A 106 -7.82 -13.92 9.15
CA ARG A 106 -7.16 -14.41 10.39
C ARG A 106 -7.70 -13.76 11.66
N MET A 107 -8.23 -12.53 11.56
CA MET A 107 -8.82 -11.80 12.68
C MET A 107 -10.31 -12.07 12.88
N GLY A 108 -10.94 -12.92 12.05
CA GLY A 108 -12.35 -13.27 12.18
C GLY A 108 -13.33 -12.14 11.82
N MET A 109 -12.85 -11.04 11.27
CA MET A 109 -13.70 -9.97 10.74
C MET A 109 -14.15 -10.37 9.33
N GLN A 110 -15.46 -10.40 9.10
CA GLN A 110 -16.00 -10.63 7.76
C GLN A 110 -15.49 -9.55 6.81
N ALA A 111 -14.84 -10.01 5.73
CA ALA A 111 -14.26 -9.19 4.68
C ALA A 111 -15.35 -8.55 3.79
#